data_AF-T0MSL5-F1
#
_entry.id   AF-T0MSL5-F1
#
_cell.length_a   1.000
_cell.length_b   1.000
_cell.length_c   1.000
_cell.angle_alpha   90.00
_cell.angle_beta   90.00
_cell.angle_gamma   90.00
#
_symmetry.space_group_name_H-M   'P 1'
#
loop_
_entity.id
_entity.type
_entity.pdbx_description
1 polymer ?
#
loop_
_entity_poly.entity_id
_entity_poly.type
_entity_poly.pdbx_seq_one_letter_code
_entity_poly.pdbx_strand_id
1 'polypeptide(L)'
;MPGNAIKAKCKVCGAKATVKKYTSNGSRSNAYFYEKYIHRNGVVHYYRAGNKVQNSSTSEKFEQMIKSNMFSRNYRFKEIKSLFETGFGSVVNNSMISRNLERAIRSNLLEKIVERNITFYRKANPSKVTKEVKISETSLNWHLSGSKASINLFLYLKNDIDRPLTSIPIALPSGASDSIDDLNLIAYDQYGSIDKSRINSSYTYPGQILISVSFKKVLKPAEKNFVFLKGDLDLNDDSFKFSLPINIDSFKMSFIDNKTREIHVTKRLLDGIKESNPEVVKRGTLAGGESYTEVEFDKLLRGETIVVSW
;
A
#
# COMPACT_ATOMS: atom_id res chain seq x y z
N MET A 1 -14.85 -6.49 18.01
CA MET A 1 -15.58 -7.62 18.63
C MET A 1 -14.79 -8.15 19.82
N PRO A 2 -15.37 -8.29 21.03
CA PRO A 2 -14.68 -8.86 22.18
C PRO A 2 -14.48 -10.36 21.95
N GLY A 3 -13.23 -10.77 21.78
CA GLY A 3 -12.87 -12.16 21.49
C GLY A 3 -13.33 -13.13 22.59
N ASN A 4 -13.99 -14.21 22.17
CA ASN A 4 -14.48 -15.27 23.03
C ASN A 4 -13.40 -15.75 24.02
N ALA A 5 -13.74 -15.71 25.31
CA ALA A 5 -12.89 -16.19 26.39
C ALA A 5 -12.80 -17.72 26.35
N ILE A 6 -11.70 -18.26 25.84
CA ILE A 6 -11.46 -19.70 25.78
C ILE A 6 -10.89 -20.17 27.14
N LYS A 7 -11.53 -21.16 27.78
CA LYS A 7 -10.98 -21.83 28.97
C LYS A 7 -9.97 -22.89 28.51
N ALA A 8 -8.72 -22.79 28.96
CA ALA A 8 -7.67 -23.78 28.66
C ALA A 8 -6.78 -24.04 29.89
N LYS A 9 -5.94 -25.08 29.83
CA LYS A 9 -4.89 -25.30 30.84
C LYS A 9 -3.75 -24.30 30.63
N CYS A 10 -3.30 -23.66 31.70
CA CYS A 10 -2.18 -22.74 31.68
C CYS A 10 -0.89 -23.49 31.35
N LYS A 11 -0.19 -23.07 30.29
CA LYS A 11 1.09 -23.69 29.88
C LYS A 11 2.24 -23.44 30.86
N VAL A 12 2.09 -22.53 31.82
CA VAL A 12 3.11 -22.23 32.84
C VAL A 12 2.94 -23.08 34.09
N CYS A 13 1.70 -23.34 34.55
CA CYS A 13 1.44 -24.02 35.82
C CYS A 13 0.41 -25.16 35.75
N GLY A 14 -0.12 -25.50 34.58
CA GLY A 14 -1.08 -26.60 34.38
C GLY A 14 -2.52 -26.33 34.83
N ALA A 15 -2.78 -25.29 35.64
CA ALA A 15 -4.11 -24.98 36.17
C ALA A 15 -5.09 -24.44 35.09
N LYS A 16 -6.41 -24.59 35.31
CA LYS A 16 -7.44 -24.06 34.40
C LYS A 16 -7.48 -22.52 34.47
N ALA A 17 -7.35 -21.86 33.32
CA ALA A 17 -7.35 -20.41 33.19
C ALA A 17 -8.12 -19.94 31.96
N THR A 18 -8.52 -18.67 31.97
CA THR A 18 -9.05 -17.98 30.79
C THR A 18 -7.90 -17.47 29.94
N VAL A 19 -7.88 -17.79 28.65
CA VAL A 19 -6.78 -17.42 27.75
C VAL A 19 -7.18 -16.26 26.86
N LYS A 20 -6.31 -15.25 26.81
CA LYS A 20 -6.34 -14.20 25.78
C LYS A 20 -5.06 -14.27 24.95
N LYS A 21 -5.22 -14.34 23.63
CA LYS A 21 -4.11 -14.32 22.67
C LYS A 21 -3.87 -12.88 22.22
N TYR A 22 -2.62 -12.45 22.20
CA TYR A 22 -2.24 -11.13 21.71
C TYR A 22 -0.87 -11.17 21.06
N THR A 23 -0.67 -10.22 20.16
CA THR A 23 0.55 -10.06 19.40
C THR A 23 1.21 -8.77 19.87
N SER A 24 2.47 -8.83 20.28
CA SER A 24 3.25 -7.61 20.53
C SER A 24 4.29 -7.43 19.42
N ASN A 25 4.38 -6.22 18.89
CA ASN A 25 5.48 -5.86 18.00
C ASN A 25 6.69 -5.47 18.85
N GLY A 26 7.73 -6.29 18.86
CA GLY A 26 9.00 -5.96 19.51
C GLY A 26 9.76 -4.87 18.76
N SER A 27 10.67 -4.18 19.46
CA SER A 27 11.46 -3.03 18.97
C SER A 27 12.45 -3.34 17.83
N ARG A 28 12.56 -4.60 17.39
CA ARG A 28 13.47 -5.04 16.32
C ARG A 28 12.81 -6.06 15.40
N SER A 29 11.66 -5.72 14.82
CA SER A 29 10.95 -6.52 13.79
C SER A 29 10.48 -7.94 14.19
N ASN A 30 10.64 -8.33 15.45
CA ASN A 30 10.13 -9.60 15.96
C ASN A 30 8.73 -9.41 16.55
N ALA A 31 7.72 -9.95 15.87
CA ALA A 31 6.38 -10.10 16.44
C ALA A 31 6.35 -11.35 17.32
N TYR A 32 6.01 -11.18 18.59
CA TYR A 32 5.88 -12.26 19.56
C TYR A 32 4.41 -12.59 19.76
N PHE A 33 4.09 -13.89 19.74
CA PHE A 33 2.78 -14.36 20.17
C PHE A 33 2.81 -14.65 21.66
N TYR A 34 1.92 -14.00 22.39
CA TYR A 34 1.74 -14.26 23.80
C TYR A 34 0.34 -14.79 24.09
N GLU A 35 0.28 -15.74 25.00
CA GLU A 35 -0.93 -16.21 25.64
C GLU A 35 -0.94 -15.68 27.08
N LYS A 36 -1.95 -14.86 27.41
CA LYS A 36 -2.19 -14.36 28.77
C LYS A 36 -3.23 -15.27 29.40
N TYR A 37 -2.81 -16.00 30.42
CA TYR A 37 -3.63 -16.89 31.21
C TYR A 37 -4.08 -16.18 32.48
N ILE A 38 -5.38 -16.00 32.65
CA ILE A 38 -5.99 -15.35 33.83
C ILE A 38 -6.67 -16.44 34.65
N HIS A 39 -6.14 -16.69 35.86
CA HIS A 39 -6.64 -17.70 36.78
C HIS A 39 -7.81 -17.17 37.61
N ARG A 40 -8.59 -18.08 38.22
CA ARG A 40 -9.75 -17.71 39.06
C ARG A 40 -9.38 -16.88 40.29
N ASN A 41 -8.16 -17.07 40.82
CA ASN A 41 -7.62 -16.34 41.96
C ASN A 41 -6.96 -15.00 41.57
N GLY A 42 -7.13 -14.54 40.31
CA GLY A 42 -6.57 -13.28 39.84
C GLY A 42 -5.11 -13.34 39.38
N VAL A 43 -4.41 -14.47 39.60
CA VAL A 43 -3.04 -14.65 39.12
C VAL A 43 -3.01 -14.62 37.58
N VAL A 44 -2.00 -13.97 37.02
CA VAL A 44 -1.83 -13.82 35.56
C VAL A 44 -0.50 -14.41 35.13
N HIS A 45 -0.52 -15.35 34.19
CA HIS A 45 0.69 -15.90 33.57
C HIS A 45 0.80 -15.47 32.10
N TYR A 46 2.03 -15.17 31.71
CA TYR A 46 2.41 -14.82 30.35
C TYR A 46 3.21 -15.97 29.76
N TYR A 47 2.72 -16.55 28.67
CA TYR A 47 3.44 -17.61 27.96
C TYR A 47 3.79 -17.14 26.55
N ARG A 48 5.06 -17.21 26.19
CA ARG A 48 5.52 -16.95 24.81
C ARG A 48 5.25 -18.18 23.97
N ALA A 49 4.24 -18.10 23.11
CA ALA A 49 3.78 -19.22 22.28
C ALA A 49 4.71 -19.52 21.08
N GLY A 50 5.76 -18.72 20.88
CA GLY A 50 6.79 -18.90 19.88
C GLY A 50 7.20 -17.60 19.21
N ASN A 51 8.20 -17.67 18.34
CA ASN A 51 8.51 -16.61 17.39
C ASN A 51 7.58 -16.79 16.19
N LYS A 52 7.04 -15.69 15.63
CA LYS A 52 6.67 -15.73 14.22
C LYS A 52 7.98 -15.92 13.47
N VAL A 53 8.29 -17.15 13.04
CA VAL A 53 9.15 -17.29 11.85
C VAL A 53 8.40 -16.51 10.80
N GLN A 54 8.96 -15.36 10.42
CA GLN A 54 8.40 -14.56 9.36
C GLN A 54 8.59 -15.41 8.12
N ASN A 55 7.60 -16.26 7.82
CA ASN A 55 7.40 -16.78 6.49
C ASN A 55 7.10 -15.53 5.66
N SER A 56 8.18 -14.88 5.22
CA SER A 56 8.14 -13.78 4.29
C SER A 56 7.26 -14.26 3.15
N SER A 57 6.19 -13.54 2.88
CA SER A 57 5.30 -13.82 1.78
C SER A 57 6.12 -14.02 0.52
N THR A 58 5.63 -14.83 -0.41
CA THR A 58 6.28 -15.05 -1.70
C THR A 58 6.71 -13.74 -2.37
N SER A 59 5.92 -12.68 -2.19
CA SER A 59 6.25 -11.38 -2.72
C SER A 59 7.36 -10.65 -1.98
N GLU A 60 7.40 -10.69 -0.64
CA GLU A 60 8.55 -10.18 0.12
C GLU A 60 9.85 -10.89 -0.28
N LYS A 61 9.80 -12.22 -0.48
CA LYS A 61 10.92 -12.99 -1.03
C LYS A 61 11.28 -12.55 -2.44
N PHE A 62 10.28 -12.26 -3.28
CA PHE A 62 10.50 -11.78 -4.65
C PHE A 62 11.18 -10.41 -4.66
N GLU A 63 10.73 -9.49 -3.80
CA GLU A 63 11.39 -8.20 -3.62
C GLU A 63 12.82 -8.35 -3.12
N GLN A 64 13.07 -9.22 -2.14
CA GLN A 64 14.42 -9.49 -1.65
C GLN A 64 15.31 -10.04 -2.76
N MET A 65 14.82 -10.99 -3.55
CA MET A 65 15.51 -11.54 -4.71
C MET A 65 15.84 -10.46 -5.76
N ILE A 66 14.89 -9.57 -6.10
CA ILE A 66 15.17 -8.42 -6.98
C ILE A 66 16.27 -7.54 -6.36
N LYS A 67 16.21 -7.29 -5.05
CA LYS A 67 17.17 -6.42 -4.35
C LYS A 67 18.58 -7.00 -4.37
N SER A 68 18.73 -8.30 -4.10
CA SER A 68 20.02 -8.97 -3.95
C SER A 68 20.63 -9.47 -5.25
N ASN A 69 19.80 -9.87 -6.24
CA ASN A 69 20.27 -10.63 -7.39
C ASN A 69 20.09 -9.91 -8.73
N MET A 70 19.22 -8.89 -8.81
CA MET A 70 19.09 -8.07 -10.02
C MET A 70 20.03 -6.87 -9.98
N PHE A 71 21.08 -6.93 -10.79
CA PHE A 71 22.01 -5.84 -11.05
C PHE A 71 21.47 -4.90 -12.14
N SER A 72 22.22 -3.85 -12.48
CA SER A 72 21.86 -2.78 -13.43
C SER A 72 21.72 -3.21 -14.90
N ARG A 73 21.33 -4.46 -15.17
CA ARG A 73 21.15 -5.03 -16.50
C ARG A 73 19.70 -5.42 -16.76
N ASN A 74 19.40 -5.69 -18.03
CA ASN A 74 18.10 -6.16 -18.49
C ASN A 74 17.98 -7.67 -18.28
N TYR A 75 16.86 -8.12 -17.71
CA TYR A 75 16.54 -9.54 -17.50
C TYR A 75 15.25 -9.90 -18.24
N ARG A 76 15.21 -11.08 -18.85
CA ARG A 76 14.00 -11.67 -19.44
C ARG A 76 13.22 -12.42 -18.38
N PHE A 77 11.94 -12.69 -18.67
CA PHE A 77 11.06 -13.45 -17.79
C PHE A 77 11.68 -14.78 -17.32
N LYS A 78 12.27 -15.54 -18.25
CA LYS A 78 12.92 -16.83 -17.93
C LYS A 78 14.07 -16.68 -16.93
N GLU A 79 14.85 -15.61 -17.05
CA GLU A 79 15.99 -15.35 -16.15
C GLU A 79 15.50 -14.98 -14.75
N ILE A 80 14.45 -14.16 -14.64
CA ILE A 80 13.85 -13.79 -13.35
C ILE A 80 13.22 -15.01 -12.68
N LYS A 81 12.53 -15.86 -13.46
CA LYS A 81 11.98 -17.12 -12.96
C LYS A 81 13.10 -18.00 -12.38
N SER A 82 14.19 -18.20 -13.13
CA SER A 82 15.31 -19.00 -12.67
C SER A 82 15.93 -18.45 -11.38
N LEU A 83 16.17 -17.13 -11.30
CA LEU A 83 16.67 -16.48 -10.09
C LEU A 83 15.75 -16.69 -8.88
N PHE A 84 14.44 -16.64 -9.11
CA PHE A 84 13.46 -16.85 -8.06
C PHE A 84 13.39 -18.31 -7.61
N GLU A 85 13.43 -19.27 -8.53
CA GLU A 85 13.45 -20.70 -8.21
C GLU A 85 14.71 -21.09 -7.44
N THR A 86 15.88 -20.56 -7.82
CA THR A 86 17.13 -20.75 -7.07
C THR A 86 17.03 -20.18 -5.65
N GLY A 87 16.43 -19.01 -5.47
CA GLY A 87 16.26 -18.39 -4.15
C GLY A 87 15.18 -19.05 -3.28
N PHE A 88 14.15 -19.65 -3.89
CA PHE A 88 13.05 -20.29 -3.17
C PHE A 88 13.32 -21.78 -2.89
N GLY A 89 14.22 -22.41 -3.64
CA GLY A 89 14.56 -23.84 -3.51
C GLY A 89 13.50 -24.77 -4.06
N SER A 90 12.58 -24.28 -4.90
CA SER A 90 11.54 -25.10 -5.52
C SER A 90 11.13 -24.55 -6.89
N VAL A 91 10.49 -25.40 -7.70
CA VAL A 91 9.88 -25.00 -8.97
C VAL A 91 8.71 -24.07 -8.68
N VAL A 92 8.57 -23.03 -9.51
CA VAL A 92 7.59 -21.97 -9.32
C VAL A 92 6.69 -21.83 -10.55
N ASN A 93 5.38 -21.69 -10.31
CA ASN A 93 4.39 -21.48 -11.36
C ASN A 93 4.59 -20.11 -12.05
N ASN A 94 4.55 -20.10 -13.38
CA ASN A 94 4.67 -18.90 -14.22
C ASN A 94 3.65 -17.81 -13.83
N SER A 95 2.39 -18.19 -13.54
CA SER A 95 1.34 -17.23 -13.13
C SER A 95 1.72 -16.46 -11.87
N MET A 96 2.39 -17.12 -10.93
CA MET A 96 2.85 -16.50 -9.69
C MET A 96 3.99 -15.51 -9.95
N ILE A 97 4.95 -15.85 -10.82
CA ILE A 97 6.02 -14.92 -11.24
C ILE A 97 5.42 -13.71 -11.95
N SER A 98 4.50 -13.93 -12.90
CA SER A 98 3.86 -12.82 -13.64
C SER A 98 3.14 -11.85 -12.72
N ARG A 99 2.37 -12.34 -11.74
CA ARG A 99 1.71 -11.47 -10.74
C ARG A 99 2.71 -10.67 -9.90
N ASN A 100 3.80 -11.31 -9.47
CA ASN A 100 4.85 -10.62 -8.71
C ASN A 100 5.61 -9.59 -9.57
N LEU A 101 5.84 -9.87 -10.85
CA LEU A 101 6.42 -8.93 -11.80
C LEU A 101 5.52 -7.72 -12.02
N GLU A 102 4.24 -7.93 -12.34
CA GLU A 102 3.27 -6.83 -12.51
C GLU A 102 3.21 -5.96 -11.26
N ARG A 103 3.18 -6.59 -10.07
CA ARG A 103 3.19 -5.87 -8.80
C ARG A 103 4.48 -5.12 -8.55
N ALA A 104 5.63 -5.72 -8.85
CA ALA A 104 6.93 -5.05 -8.76
C ALA A 104 7.02 -3.86 -9.73
N ILE A 105 6.38 -3.93 -10.90
CA ILE A 105 6.28 -2.80 -11.83
C ILE A 105 5.36 -1.71 -11.26
N ARG A 106 4.14 -2.05 -10.83
CA ARG A 106 3.16 -1.07 -10.29
C ARG A 106 3.62 -0.39 -9.00
N SER A 107 4.45 -1.08 -8.21
CA SER A 107 5.07 -0.52 -7.00
C SER A 107 6.42 0.15 -7.28
N ASN A 108 6.82 0.31 -8.54
CA ASN A 108 8.08 0.95 -8.96
C ASN A 108 9.35 0.29 -8.38
N LEU A 109 9.37 -1.03 -8.29
CA LEU A 109 10.56 -1.84 -8.01
C LEU A 109 11.27 -2.28 -9.29
N LEU A 110 10.50 -2.52 -10.35
CA LEU A 110 11.00 -2.91 -11.67
C LEU A 110 10.44 -1.98 -12.75
N GLU A 111 11.21 -1.82 -13.82
CA GLU A 111 10.77 -1.22 -15.07
C GLU A 111 10.62 -2.31 -16.13
N LYS A 112 9.53 -2.28 -16.89
CA LYS A 112 9.33 -3.11 -18.08
C LYS A 112 9.80 -2.34 -19.31
N ILE A 113 10.64 -2.96 -20.12
CA ILE A 113 11.19 -2.39 -21.36
C ILE A 113 10.81 -3.32 -22.51
N VAL A 114 10.33 -2.78 -23.61
CA VAL A 114 10.06 -3.55 -24.83
C VAL A 114 11.00 -3.05 -25.92
N GLU A 115 11.98 -3.87 -26.30
CA GLU A 115 12.96 -3.57 -27.34
C GLU A 115 12.88 -4.65 -28.42
N ARG A 116 12.63 -4.26 -29.68
CA ARG A 116 12.58 -5.19 -30.83
C ARG A 116 11.69 -6.41 -30.58
N ASN A 117 10.47 -6.19 -30.05
CA ASN A 117 9.50 -7.22 -29.64
C ASN A 117 9.95 -8.17 -28.52
N ILE A 118 11.04 -7.86 -27.82
CA ILE A 118 11.50 -8.61 -26.66
C ILE A 118 11.21 -7.79 -25.40
N THR A 119 10.52 -8.42 -24.44
CA THR A 119 10.27 -7.81 -23.13
C THR A 119 11.43 -8.09 -22.18
N PHE A 120 11.98 -7.03 -21.62
CA PHE A 120 12.97 -7.06 -20.55
C PHE A 120 12.43 -6.38 -19.29
N TYR A 121 13.03 -6.73 -18.17
CA TYR A 121 12.78 -6.10 -16.88
C TYR A 121 14.12 -5.70 -16.26
N ARG A 122 14.19 -4.49 -15.74
CA ARG A 122 15.34 -4.02 -14.97
C ARG A 122 14.91 -3.45 -13.63
N LYS A 123 15.83 -3.40 -12.68
CA LYS A 123 15.63 -2.69 -11.41
C LYS A 123 15.32 -1.23 -11.70
N ALA A 124 14.23 -0.71 -11.14
CA ALA A 124 13.89 0.70 -11.27
C ALA A 124 15.00 1.56 -10.65
N ASN A 125 15.32 2.69 -11.27
CA ASN A 125 16.42 3.55 -10.85
C ASN A 125 16.20 4.03 -9.38
N PRO A 126 17.15 3.83 -8.44
CA PRO A 126 16.96 4.15 -7.02
C PRO A 126 16.57 5.60 -6.71
N SER A 127 16.85 6.55 -7.60
CA SER A 127 16.36 7.94 -7.49
C SER A 127 14.83 8.06 -7.55
N LYS A 128 14.12 7.05 -8.06
CA LYS A 128 12.66 6.97 -8.11
C LYS A 128 12.04 6.07 -7.03
N VAL A 129 12.85 5.38 -6.24
CA VAL A 129 12.37 4.39 -5.27
C VAL A 129 12.50 4.92 -3.84
N THR A 130 11.46 5.60 -3.35
CA THR A 130 11.26 6.02 -1.95
C THR A 130 11.00 4.80 -1.05
N LYS A 131 12.00 3.93 -0.90
CA LYS A 131 11.89 2.65 -0.19
C LYS A 131 11.49 2.75 1.28
N GLU A 132 11.61 3.92 1.88
CA GLU A 132 11.58 4.03 3.34
C GLU A 132 10.73 5.22 3.83
N VAL A 133 10.06 5.92 2.90
CA VAL A 133 9.11 6.97 3.28
C VAL A 133 7.86 6.31 3.84
N LYS A 134 7.57 6.60 5.11
CA LYS A 134 6.35 6.20 5.77
C LYS A 134 5.38 7.36 5.76
N ILE A 135 4.17 7.14 5.25
CA ILE A 135 3.08 8.09 5.41
C ILE A 135 2.36 7.75 6.71
N SER A 136 2.29 8.71 7.63
CA SER A 136 1.57 8.51 8.89
C SER A 136 0.06 8.51 8.67
N GLU A 137 -0.45 9.42 7.84
CA GLU A 137 -1.87 9.53 7.56
C GLU A 137 -2.11 9.98 6.12
N THR A 138 -3.08 9.34 5.47
CA THR A 138 -3.58 9.73 4.16
C THR A 138 -5.10 9.87 4.23
N SER A 139 -5.63 10.99 3.73
CA SER A 139 -7.05 11.15 3.42
C SER A 139 -7.22 11.38 1.93
N LEU A 140 -8.00 10.52 1.27
CA LEU A 140 -8.29 10.62 -0.15
C LEU A 140 -9.80 10.75 -0.34
N ASN A 141 -10.24 11.89 -0.85
CA ASN A 141 -11.65 12.21 -1.02
C ASN A 141 -11.99 12.25 -2.52
N TRP A 142 -13.05 11.57 -2.89
CA TRP A 142 -13.56 11.45 -4.26
C TRP A 142 -14.91 12.12 -4.35
N HIS A 143 -15.09 12.99 -5.33
CA HIS A 143 -16.39 13.47 -5.73
C HIS A 143 -16.71 12.90 -7.11
N LEU A 144 -17.64 11.95 -7.16
CA LEU A 144 -18.01 11.22 -8.37
C LEU A 144 -19.18 11.92 -9.08
N SER A 145 -18.96 12.31 -10.33
CA SER A 145 -19.98 12.93 -11.18
C SER A 145 -19.97 12.28 -12.56
N GLY A 146 -20.81 11.26 -12.74
CA GLY A 146 -20.92 10.55 -14.02
C GLY A 146 -19.66 9.72 -14.33
N SER A 147 -18.94 10.09 -15.39
CA SER A 147 -17.66 9.52 -15.81
C SER A 147 -16.46 10.38 -15.40
N LYS A 148 -16.66 11.39 -14.54
CA LYS A 148 -15.59 12.23 -14.00
C LYS A 148 -15.52 12.08 -12.50
N ALA A 149 -14.31 12.15 -11.97
CA ALA A 149 -14.06 12.22 -10.55
C ALA A 149 -13.10 13.36 -10.23
N SER A 150 -13.53 14.26 -9.36
CA SER A 150 -12.60 15.20 -8.72
C SER A 150 -11.99 14.53 -7.50
N ILE A 151 -10.66 14.57 -7.41
CA ILE A 151 -9.91 14.00 -6.30
C ILE A 151 -9.32 15.10 -5.43
N ASN A 152 -9.36 14.88 -4.12
CA ASN A 152 -8.63 15.66 -3.14
C ASN A 152 -7.87 14.70 -2.22
N LEU A 153 -6.55 14.67 -2.37
CA LEU A 153 -5.65 13.85 -1.58
C LEU A 153 -4.88 14.73 -0.60
N PHE A 154 -4.94 14.38 0.66
CA PHE A 154 -4.13 14.95 1.73
C PHE A 154 -3.22 13.87 2.30
N LEU A 155 -1.91 14.12 2.30
CA LEU A 155 -0.89 13.24 2.85
C LEU A 155 -0.19 13.96 3.99
N TYR A 156 -0.22 13.38 5.18
CA TYR A 156 0.60 13.80 6.31
C TYR A 156 1.85 12.93 6.41
N LEU A 157 3.00 13.56 6.25
CA LEU A 157 4.29 12.91 6.05
C LEU A 157 5.19 13.14 7.25
N LYS A 158 5.85 12.09 7.69
CA LYS A 158 6.96 12.16 8.63
C LYS A 158 8.18 11.52 7.99
N ASN A 159 9.27 12.28 7.89
CA ASN A 159 10.51 11.73 7.39
C ASN A 159 11.18 10.86 8.47
N ASP A 160 10.84 9.59 8.52
CA ASP A 160 11.46 8.62 9.43
C ASP A 160 12.80 8.05 8.91
N ILE A 161 13.34 8.60 7.81
CA ILE A 161 14.58 8.12 7.20
C ILE A 161 15.75 9.04 7.51
N ASP A 162 16.95 8.46 7.63
CA ASP A 162 18.17 9.19 7.99
C ASP A 162 18.80 9.91 6.78
N ARG A 163 17.96 10.47 5.90
CA ARG A 163 18.38 11.31 4.79
C ARG A 163 17.28 12.29 4.36
N PRO A 164 17.65 13.39 3.68
CA PRO A 164 16.67 14.34 3.19
C PRO A 164 15.77 13.75 2.08
N LEU A 165 14.49 14.13 2.09
CA LEU A 165 13.51 13.77 1.07
C LEU A 165 13.20 14.97 0.18
N THR A 166 13.32 14.77 -1.13
CA THR A 166 13.10 15.82 -2.14
C THR A 166 11.73 15.70 -2.83
N SER A 167 11.16 14.50 -2.85
CA SER A 167 9.85 14.24 -3.44
C SER A 167 9.15 13.04 -2.79
N ILE A 168 7.86 12.88 -3.10
CA ILE A 168 7.07 11.73 -2.72
C ILE A 168 6.31 11.15 -3.92
N PRO A 169 6.28 9.81 -4.09
CA PRO A 169 5.45 9.21 -5.11
C PRO A 169 4.00 9.13 -4.64
N ILE A 170 3.09 9.43 -5.56
CA ILE A 170 1.65 9.33 -5.35
C ILE A 170 1.10 8.49 -6.50
N ALA A 171 0.40 7.41 -6.16
CA ALA A 171 -0.33 6.63 -7.14
C ALA A 171 -1.73 7.21 -7.29
N LEU A 172 -2.11 7.52 -8.52
CA LEU A 172 -3.46 7.89 -8.91
C LEU A 172 -4.00 6.76 -9.79
N PRO A 173 -5.28 6.36 -9.67
CA PRO A 173 -5.86 5.49 -10.68
C PRO A 173 -5.89 6.23 -12.01
N SER A 174 -5.56 5.55 -13.11
CA SER A 174 -5.68 6.15 -14.44
C SER A 174 -7.07 5.82 -14.99
N GLY A 175 -7.92 6.81 -15.18
CA GLY A 175 -8.81 6.73 -16.33
C GLY A 175 -8.05 7.23 -17.54
N ALA A 176 -7.92 6.38 -18.56
CA ALA A 176 -7.48 6.56 -19.95
C ALA A 176 -6.50 7.69 -20.37
N SER A 177 -5.87 8.42 -19.46
CA SER A 177 -4.91 9.46 -19.79
C SER A 177 -3.51 8.88 -19.72
N ASP A 178 -2.80 8.96 -20.84
CA ASP A 178 -1.39 8.62 -20.95
C ASP A 178 -0.49 9.77 -20.45
N SER A 179 -1.06 10.94 -20.11
CA SER A 179 -0.34 12.17 -19.79
C SER A 179 -0.77 12.81 -18.45
N ILE A 180 0.21 13.25 -17.67
CA ILE A 180 -0.04 14.00 -16.43
C ILE A 180 -0.71 15.36 -16.69
N ASP A 181 -0.55 15.90 -17.91
CA ASP A 181 -1.07 17.21 -18.27
C ASP A 181 -2.59 17.25 -18.33
N ASP A 182 -3.24 16.11 -18.58
CA ASP A 182 -4.70 16.00 -18.69
C ASP A 182 -5.38 15.99 -17.31
N LEU A 183 -4.63 15.73 -16.24
CA LEU A 183 -5.16 15.50 -14.89
C LEU A 183 -5.43 16.80 -14.10
N ASN A 184 -5.15 17.97 -14.70
CA ASN A 184 -5.30 19.30 -14.08
C ASN A 184 -4.81 19.39 -12.62
N LEU A 185 -3.67 18.74 -12.33
CA LEU A 185 -3.17 18.60 -10.96
C LEU A 185 -2.72 19.94 -10.39
N ILE A 186 -3.17 20.23 -9.16
CA ILE A 186 -2.70 21.33 -8.33
C ILE A 186 -2.19 20.73 -7.02
N ALA A 187 -0.95 21.06 -6.64
CA ALA A 187 -0.35 20.56 -5.41
C ALA A 187 0.11 21.69 -4.49
N TYR A 188 0.07 21.43 -3.19
CA TYR A 188 0.50 22.34 -2.13
C TYR A 188 1.29 21.58 -1.07
N ASP A 189 2.28 22.25 -0.47
CA ASP A 189 2.90 21.84 0.79
C ASP A 189 2.77 22.95 1.83
N GLN A 190 3.41 22.78 2.99
CA GLN A 190 3.40 23.80 4.06
C GLN A 190 3.97 25.17 3.64
N TYR A 191 4.69 25.26 2.52
CA TYR A 191 5.27 26.49 1.97
C TYR A 191 4.46 27.04 0.77
N GLY A 192 3.24 26.54 0.57
CA GLY A 192 2.28 27.02 -0.43
C GLY A 192 2.22 26.16 -1.70
N SER A 193 1.79 26.76 -2.81
CA SER A 193 1.61 26.06 -4.08
C SER A 193 2.94 25.51 -4.62
N ILE A 194 2.90 24.27 -5.10
CA ILE A 194 3.99 23.58 -5.78
C ILE A 194 3.82 23.79 -7.29
N ASP A 195 4.87 24.27 -7.96
CA ASP A 195 4.85 24.50 -9.40
C ASP A 195 4.61 23.20 -10.18
N LYS A 196 3.85 23.26 -11.29
CA LYS A 196 3.55 22.08 -12.12
C LYS A 196 4.81 21.35 -12.59
N SER A 197 5.91 22.06 -12.85
CA SER A 197 7.21 21.46 -13.24
C SER A 197 7.83 20.55 -12.18
N ARG A 198 7.38 20.64 -10.92
CA ARG A 198 7.79 19.78 -9.81
C ARG A 198 6.93 18.53 -9.66
N ILE A 199 5.89 18.40 -10.48
CA ILE A 199 4.98 17.24 -10.55
C ILE A 199 5.29 16.48 -11.84
N ASN A 200 5.95 15.34 -11.72
CA ASN A 200 6.42 14.58 -12.89
C ASN A 200 5.77 13.19 -12.92
N SER A 201 5.35 12.74 -14.11
CA SER A 201 4.99 11.33 -14.30
C SER A 201 6.25 10.49 -14.14
N SER A 202 6.26 9.62 -13.14
CA SER A 202 7.35 8.67 -12.92
C SER A 202 7.18 7.45 -13.83
N TYR A 203 5.94 6.99 -14.00
CA TYR A 203 5.54 5.90 -14.89
C TYR A 203 4.00 5.87 -15.07
N THR A 204 3.55 5.43 -16.25
CA THR A 204 2.14 5.12 -16.56
C THR A 204 1.99 3.62 -16.82
N TYR A 205 1.09 2.96 -16.09
CA TYR A 205 0.71 1.56 -16.28
C TYR A 205 -0.79 1.51 -16.59
N PRO A 206 -1.29 0.51 -17.36
CA PRO A 206 -2.73 0.35 -17.55
C PRO A 206 -3.51 0.33 -16.21
N GLY A 207 -4.31 1.38 -15.98
CA GLY A 207 -5.12 1.56 -14.77
C GLY A 207 -4.47 2.37 -13.63
N GLN A 208 -3.22 2.83 -13.77
CA GLN A 208 -2.53 3.61 -12.73
C GLN A 208 -1.46 4.55 -13.30
N ILE A 209 -1.47 5.81 -12.85
CA ILE A 209 -0.38 6.76 -13.05
C ILE A 209 0.37 6.94 -11.73
N LEU A 210 1.69 6.80 -11.77
CA LEU A 210 2.56 7.12 -10.64
C LEU A 210 3.19 8.49 -10.88
N ILE A 211 2.82 9.48 -10.07
CA ILE A 211 3.41 10.81 -10.10
C ILE A 211 4.44 10.96 -8.99
N SER A 212 5.46 11.79 -9.20
CA SER A 212 6.38 12.26 -8.16
C SER A 212 6.14 13.73 -7.92
N VAL A 213 5.74 14.09 -6.70
CA VAL A 213 5.54 15.49 -6.28
C VAL A 213 6.77 15.93 -5.50
N SER A 214 7.52 16.88 -6.05
CA SER A 214 8.72 17.42 -5.41
C SER A 214 8.37 18.55 -4.46
N PHE A 215 8.89 18.50 -3.23
CA PHE A 215 8.63 19.52 -2.22
C PHE A 215 9.26 20.86 -2.62
N LYS A 216 8.69 21.98 -2.13
CA LYS A 216 9.33 23.30 -2.30
C LYS A 216 10.63 23.39 -1.52
N LYS A 217 10.63 22.80 -0.32
CA LYS A 217 11.81 22.64 0.54
C LYS A 217 12.03 21.17 0.83
N VAL A 218 13.28 20.73 0.74
CA VAL A 218 13.67 19.37 1.10
C VAL A 218 13.28 19.09 2.54
N LEU A 219 12.64 17.94 2.77
CA LEU A 219 12.19 17.50 4.08
C LEU A 219 13.33 16.74 4.78
N LYS A 220 13.90 17.32 5.84
CA LYS A 220 15.04 16.71 6.56
C LYS A 220 14.62 15.52 7.42
N PRO A 221 15.56 14.69 7.89
CA PRO A 221 15.25 13.60 8.83
C PRO A 221 14.46 14.11 10.05
N ALA A 222 13.48 13.31 10.48
CA ALA A 222 12.52 13.58 11.56
C ALA A 222 11.57 14.78 11.37
N GLU A 223 11.70 15.57 10.29
CA GLU A 223 10.76 16.64 9.98
C GLU A 223 9.42 16.08 9.49
N LYS A 224 8.39 16.92 9.61
CA LYS A 224 7.04 16.64 9.15
C LYS A 224 6.63 17.64 8.08
N ASN A 225 5.76 17.19 7.18
CA ASN A 225 5.17 18.04 6.16
C ASN A 225 3.79 17.48 5.79
N PHE A 226 3.06 18.23 4.97
CA PHE A 226 1.92 17.70 4.26
C PHE A 226 2.09 17.90 2.76
N VAL A 227 1.37 17.08 1.99
CA VAL A 227 1.10 17.33 0.58
C VAL A 227 -0.39 17.29 0.40
N PHE A 228 -0.96 18.38 -0.11
CA PHE A 228 -2.32 18.40 -0.61
C PHE A 228 -2.26 18.38 -2.14
N LEU A 229 -3.03 17.50 -2.75
CA LEU A 229 -3.13 17.34 -4.20
C LEU A 229 -4.60 17.32 -4.59
N LYS A 230 -4.95 18.19 -5.54
CA LYS A 230 -6.27 18.23 -6.18
C LYS A 230 -6.12 17.96 -7.67
N GLY A 231 -7.08 17.27 -8.26
CA GLY A 231 -7.13 17.04 -9.70
C GLY A 231 -8.46 16.48 -10.14
N ASP A 232 -8.59 16.31 -11.45
CA ASP A 232 -9.73 15.66 -12.08
C ASP A 232 -9.25 14.43 -12.84
N LEU A 233 -10.01 13.35 -12.71
CA LEU A 233 -9.75 12.08 -13.38
C LEU A 233 -11.00 11.71 -14.18
N ASP A 234 -10.80 11.24 -15.40
CA ASP A 234 -11.85 10.51 -16.08
C ASP A 234 -11.98 9.10 -15.47
N LEU A 235 -13.19 8.57 -15.42
CA LEU A 235 -13.52 7.23 -14.95
C LEU A 235 -14.32 6.57 -16.07
N ASN A 236 -13.65 5.73 -16.86
CA ASN A 236 -14.26 5.07 -18.02
C ASN A 236 -14.85 3.69 -17.69
N ASP A 237 -14.57 3.17 -16.50
CA ASP A 237 -14.95 1.84 -16.05
C ASP A 237 -15.75 1.90 -14.73
N ASP A 238 -16.55 0.87 -14.46
CA ASP A 238 -17.31 0.68 -13.21
C ASP A 238 -16.42 0.26 -12.02
N SER A 239 -15.10 0.28 -12.22
CA SER A 239 -14.13 0.03 -11.17
C SER A 239 -12.79 0.69 -11.50
N PHE A 240 -12.03 1.02 -10.46
CA PHE A 240 -10.61 1.33 -10.62
C PHE A 240 -9.79 0.67 -9.51
N LYS A 241 -8.49 0.54 -9.78
CA LYS A 241 -7.55 0.00 -8.81
C LYS A 241 -6.22 0.72 -8.92
N PHE A 242 -5.55 0.90 -7.80
CA PHE A 242 -4.21 1.45 -7.78
C PHE A 242 -3.38 0.77 -6.69
N SER A 243 -2.14 0.45 -7.03
CA SER A 243 -1.16 -0.14 -6.13
C SER A 243 -0.39 0.95 -5.39
N LEU A 244 -0.18 0.72 -4.10
CA LEU A 244 0.46 1.70 -3.23
C LEU A 244 1.97 1.74 -3.48
N PRO A 245 2.57 2.92 -3.71
CA PRO A 245 4.00 3.02 -3.95
C PRO A 245 4.83 3.01 -2.66
N ILE A 246 4.18 3.19 -1.50
CA ILE A 246 4.77 3.39 -0.17
C ILE A 246 3.87 2.80 0.91
N ASN A 247 4.44 2.61 2.11
CA ASN A 247 3.69 2.15 3.27
C ASN A 247 2.90 3.32 3.88
N ILE A 248 1.66 3.05 4.31
CA ILE A 248 0.76 4.04 4.91
C ILE A 248 0.23 3.46 6.23
N ASP A 249 0.41 4.17 7.34
CA ASP A 249 -0.06 3.71 8.66
C ASP A 249 -1.58 3.77 8.79
N SER A 250 -2.18 4.87 8.37
CA SER A 250 -3.64 5.07 8.37
C SER A 250 -4.07 5.67 7.03
N PHE A 251 -5.01 5.01 6.36
CA PHE A 251 -5.51 5.43 5.07
C PHE A 251 -7.03 5.53 5.12
N LYS A 252 -7.52 6.75 4.97
CA LYS A 252 -8.94 7.07 4.91
C LYS A 252 -9.31 7.41 3.48
N MET A 253 -10.39 6.82 2.99
CA MET A 253 -10.94 7.12 1.67
C MET A 253 -12.41 7.46 1.78
N SER A 254 -12.82 8.58 1.22
CA SER A 254 -14.23 8.99 1.19
C SER A 254 -14.69 9.20 -0.24
N PHE A 255 -15.99 8.97 -0.45
CA PHE A 255 -16.67 9.13 -1.72
C PHE A 255 -17.97 9.87 -1.49
N ILE A 256 -18.21 10.87 -2.33
CA ILE A 256 -19.50 11.54 -2.48
C ILE A 256 -19.99 11.22 -3.89
N ASP A 257 -21.20 10.69 -4.01
CA ASP A 257 -21.80 10.31 -5.29
C ASP A 257 -23.24 10.80 -5.41
N ASN A 258 -23.54 11.37 -6.58
CA ASN A 258 -24.85 11.93 -6.92
C ASN A 258 -25.78 10.89 -7.53
N LYS A 259 -25.25 9.72 -7.92
CA LYS A 259 -26.01 8.64 -8.56
C LYS A 259 -26.41 7.50 -7.62
N THR A 260 -26.22 7.68 -6.31
CA THR A 260 -26.56 6.68 -5.28
C THR A 260 -25.97 5.29 -5.53
N ARG A 261 -24.81 5.20 -6.21
CA ARG A 261 -24.16 3.90 -6.47
C ARG A 261 -23.71 3.29 -5.15
N GLU A 262 -23.77 1.96 -5.05
CA GLU A 262 -23.22 1.27 -3.89
C GLU A 262 -21.71 1.10 -4.05
N ILE A 263 -20.94 1.92 -3.35
CA ILE A 263 -19.48 1.86 -3.44
C ILE A 263 -18.96 0.73 -2.57
N HIS A 264 -18.17 -0.14 -3.20
CA HIS A 264 -17.44 -1.23 -2.59
C HIS A 264 -15.94 -0.96 -2.70
N VAL A 265 -15.25 -1.04 -1.56
CA VAL A 265 -13.79 -0.86 -1.49
C VAL A 265 -13.18 -2.07 -0.81
N THR A 266 -12.21 -2.69 -1.47
CA THR A 266 -11.41 -3.77 -0.89
C THR A 266 -9.93 -3.49 -1.06
N LYS A 267 -9.13 -4.16 -0.24
CA LYS A 267 -7.67 -4.18 -0.37
C LYS A 267 -7.21 -5.56 -0.77
N ARG A 268 -6.50 -5.65 -1.89
CA ARG A 268 -5.78 -6.84 -2.32
C ARG A 268 -4.40 -6.90 -1.67
N LEU A 269 -4.15 -7.99 -0.96
CA LEU A 269 -2.93 -8.22 -0.20
C LEU A 269 -1.72 -8.51 -1.11
N LEU A 270 -0.56 -8.59 -0.48
CA LEU A 270 0.73 -8.82 -1.15
C LEU A 270 0.77 -10.08 -2.03
N ASP A 271 -0.02 -11.11 -1.72
CA ASP A 271 -0.08 -12.34 -2.53
C ASP A 271 -0.86 -12.16 -3.84
N GLY A 272 -1.52 -11.01 -4.04
CA GLY A 272 -2.28 -10.67 -5.24
C GLY A 272 -3.54 -11.52 -5.45
N ILE A 273 -3.93 -12.32 -4.46
CA ILE A 273 -5.10 -13.21 -4.53
C ILE A 273 -6.08 -12.84 -3.42
N LYS A 274 -5.58 -12.71 -2.19
CA LYS A 274 -6.43 -12.47 -1.04
C LYS A 274 -6.85 -11.01 -1.03
N GLU A 275 -8.12 -10.83 -0.71
CA GLU A 275 -8.70 -9.53 -0.47
C GLU A 275 -9.10 -9.42 1.00
N SER A 276 -9.08 -8.19 1.49
CA SER A 276 -9.48 -7.83 2.84
C SER A 276 -10.40 -6.63 2.76
N ASN A 277 -11.41 -6.63 3.63
CA ASN A 277 -12.33 -5.51 3.78
C ASN A 277 -11.67 -4.40 4.62
N PRO A 278 -12.15 -3.15 4.48
CA PRO A 278 -11.74 -2.05 5.36
C PRO A 278 -12.06 -2.37 6.83
N GLU A 279 -11.25 -1.83 7.74
CA GLU A 279 -11.50 -1.90 9.18
C GLU A 279 -12.77 -1.14 9.58
N VAL A 280 -13.05 -0.03 8.90
CA VAL A 280 -14.24 0.80 9.11
C VAL A 280 -14.91 1.08 7.78
N VAL A 281 -16.25 0.98 7.75
CA VAL A 281 -17.10 1.42 6.65
C VAL A 281 -18.24 2.25 7.24
N LYS A 282 -18.36 3.51 6.82
CA LYS A 282 -19.48 4.39 7.15
C LYS A 282 -20.19 4.77 5.86
N ARG A 283 -21.52 4.77 5.90
CA ARG A 283 -22.37 5.12 4.76
C ARG A 283 -23.49 6.01 5.24
N GLY A 284 -23.98 6.88 4.36
CA GLY A 284 -25.18 7.65 4.62
C GLY A 284 -25.49 8.62 3.49
N THR A 285 -26.29 9.61 3.81
CA THR A 285 -26.78 10.61 2.86
C THR A 285 -26.49 12.00 3.42
N LEU A 286 -25.89 12.86 2.60
CA LEU A 286 -25.65 14.25 2.95
C LEU A 286 -26.96 15.05 2.88
N ALA A 287 -26.97 16.25 3.48
CA ALA A 287 -28.16 17.11 3.50
C ALA A 287 -28.68 17.46 2.09
N GLY A 288 -27.82 17.42 1.07
CA GLY A 288 -28.17 17.63 -0.34
C GLY A 288 -28.74 16.40 -1.08
N GLY A 289 -28.92 15.27 -0.40
CA GLY A 289 -29.41 14.02 -1.01
C GLY A 289 -28.33 13.13 -1.63
N GLU A 290 -27.08 13.60 -1.70
CA GLU A 290 -25.92 12.86 -2.20
C GLU A 290 -25.57 11.70 -1.25
N SER A 291 -25.18 10.55 -1.79
CA SER A 291 -24.70 9.45 -0.96
C SER A 291 -23.24 9.69 -0.56
N TYR A 292 -22.89 9.33 0.67
CA TYR A 292 -21.50 9.31 1.13
C TYR A 292 -21.10 7.89 1.54
N THR A 293 -19.89 7.51 1.18
CA THR A 293 -19.23 6.29 1.67
C THR A 293 -17.83 6.66 2.17
N GLU A 294 -17.49 6.24 3.37
CA GLU A 294 -16.18 6.42 3.98
C GLU A 294 -15.63 5.07 4.42
N VAL A 295 -14.37 4.80 4.06
CA VAL A 295 -13.67 3.59 4.45
C VAL A 295 -12.31 3.93 5.07
N GLU A 296 -11.89 3.14 6.05
CA GLU A 296 -10.60 3.30 6.70
C GLU A 296 -9.83 1.99 6.64
N PHE A 297 -8.55 2.08 6.30
CA PHE A 297 -7.60 0.99 6.33
C PHE A 297 -6.45 1.26 7.30
N ASP A 298 -6.10 0.26 8.10
CA ASP A 298 -4.91 0.28 8.93
C ASP A 298 -3.73 -0.43 8.24
N LYS A 299 -2.55 0.19 8.34
CA LYS A 299 -1.24 -0.38 7.94
C LYS A 299 -1.25 -0.96 6.54
N LEU A 300 -1.46 -0.10 5.56
CA LEU A 300 -1.29 -0.46 4.16
C LEU A 300 0.18 -0.61 3.82
N LEU A 301 0.51 -1.72 3.16
CA LEU A 301 1.86 -2.04 2.74
C LEU A 301 2.06 -1.66 1.26
N ARG A 302 3.29 -1.25 0.94
CA ARG A 302 3.72 -0.99 -0.43
C ARG A 302 3.41 -2.19 -1.33
N GLY A 303 2.80 -1.89 -2.47
CA GLY A 303 2.37 -2.85 -3.48
C GLY A 303 1.05 -3.56 -3.16
N GLU A 304 0.46 -3.40 -1.97
CA GLU A 304 -0.97 -3.69 -1.81
C GLU A 304 -1.77 -2.82 -2.78
N THR A 305 -2.93 -3.31 -3.21
CA THR A 305 -3.75 -2.63 -4.21
C THR A 305 -5.10 -2.32 -3.60
N ILE A 306 -5.52 -1.06 -3.66
CA ILE A 306 -6.89 -0.67 -3.34
C ILE A 306 -7.72 -0.88 -4.61
N VAL A 307 -8.84 -1.57 -4.46
CA VAL A 307 -9.82 -1.84 -5.52
C VAL A 307 -11.11 -1.16 -5.12
N VAL A 308 -11.66 -0.34 -6.01
CA VAL A 308 -12.93 0.36 -5.85
C VAL A 308 -13.83 -0.06 -7.00
N SER A 309 -15.07 -0.43 -6.69
CA SER A 309 -16.10 -0.79 -7.67
C SER A 309 -17.47 -0.28 -7.23
N TRP A 310 -18.39 -0.11 -8.17
CA TRP A 310 -19.75 0.38 -7.91
C TRP A 310 -20.75 -0.07 -8.99
#